data_AF-A0A077ZZW9-F1
#
_entry.id   AF-A0A077ZZW9-F1
#
_cell.length_a   1.000
_cell.length_b   1.000
_cell.length_c   1.000
_cell.angle_alpha   90.00
_cell.angle_beta   90.00
_cell.angle_gamma   90.00
#
_symmetry.space_group_name_H-M   'P 1'
#
loop_
_entity.id
_entity.type
_entity.pdbx_description
1 polymer ?
#
loop_
_entity_poly.entity_id
_entity_poly.type
_entity_poly.pdbx_seq_one_letter_code
_entity_poly.pdbx_strand_id
1 'polypeptide(L)'
;MAKKYHPDFNTEGDIEKSTEIFKKINKAYEVLANPISRQTYDIENRINDGQTTQDQSVYQDEFTGKTYYQPRTITDFYHTKWTGYKKPDWYHPYNGQDVRSEYLYRKKLHDKYWYIPPWVDIVVEFVELNRFFFYLMLFFAGDLIRLYFDYRDKKVQQMEMQLLQDSFSLDSEDSQRQSLMSLVSSINIDDENDEDAIRLPEDKERQEMLKQALNDYINERVSAISKMKQDQEQSNQDDVGSENTNSINLGINIQPAAAI
;
A
#
# COMPACT_ATOMS: atom_id res chain seq x y z
N MET A 1 -11.22 -21.08 71.99
CA MET A 1 -11.14 -19.72 72.58
C MET A 1 -12.51 -19.10 72.82
N ALA A 2 -13.44 -19.13 71.86
CA ALA A 2 -14.80 -18.55 72.01
C ALA A 2 -15.54 -19.02 73.28
N LYS A 3 -15.56 -20.34 73.57
CA LYS A 3 -16.21 -20.89 74.79
C LYS A 3 -15.64 -20.37 76.11
N LYS A 4 -14.37 -19.96 76.16
CA LYS A 4 -13.69 -19.50 77.37
C LYS A 4 -14.01 -18.03 77.72
N TYR A 5 -14.31 -17.21 76.71
CA TYR A 5 -14.54 -15.76 76.86
C TYR A 5 -15.98 -15.35 76.58
N HIS A 6 -16.89 -16.31 76.45
CA HIS A 6 -18.30 -16.02 76.18
C HIS A 6 -18.95 -15.37 77.41
N PRO A 7 -19.76 -14.30 77.23
CA PRO A 7 -20.33 -13.53 78.35
C PRO A 7 -21.13 -14.38 79.33
N ASP A 8 -21.89 -15.37 78.83
CA ASP A 8 -22.71 -16.25 79.68
C ASP A 8 -21.92 -17.17 80.64
N PHE A 9 -20.64 -17.43 80.35
CA PHE A 9 -19.81 -18.33 81.18
C PHE A 9 -18.88 -17.59 82.14
N ASN A 10 -18.79 -16.25 82.04
CA ASN A 10 -17.87 -15.42 82.82
C ASN A 10 -18.66 -14.42 83.67
N THR A 11 -19.34 -14.91 84.70
CA THR A 11 -20.21 -14.12 85.60
C THR A 11 -19.48 -13.49 86.79
N GLU A 12 -18.26 -13.93 87.12
CA GLU A 12 -17.55 -13.52 88.35
C GLU A 12 -16.31 -12.62 88.14
N GLY A 13 -16.01 -12.22 86.89
CA GLY A 13 -14.85 -11.38 86.53
C GLY A 13 -15.22 -10.07 85.80
N ASP A 14 -14.22 -9.37 85.25
CA ASP A 14 -14.41 -8.20 84.37
C ASP A 14 -15.20 -8.60 83.09
N ILE A 15 -16.53 -8.58 83.20
CA ILE A 15 -17.46 -8.91 82.11
C ILE A 15 -17.13 -8.07 80.87
N GLU A 16 -16.85 -6.78 81.06
CA GLU A 16 -16.47 -5.86 79.98
C GLU A 16 -15.24 -6.37 79.19
N LYS A 17 -14.16 -6.73 79.88
CA LYS A 17 -12.95 -7.27 79.23
C LYS A 17 -13.24 -8.58 78.49
N SER A 18 -14.06 -9.45 79.08
CA SER A 18 -14.43 -10.72 78.43
C SER A 18 -15.23 -10.50 77.15
N THR A 19 -16.18 -9.56 77.16
CA THR A 19 -17.00 -9.22 75.99
C THR A 19 -16.17 -8.60 74.87
N GLU A 20 -15.20 -7.74 75.18
CA GLU A 20 -14.28 -7.16 74.20
C GLU A 20 -13.39 -8.23 73.55
N ILE A 21 -12.85 -9.15 74.36
CA ILE A 21 -12.04 -10.27 73.85
C ILE A 21 -12.89 -11.18 72.97
N PHE A 22 -14.14 -11.47 73.36
CA PHE A 22 -15.06 -12.26 72.56
C PHE A 22 -15.37 -11.61 71.21
N LYS A 23 -15.60 -10.30 71.16
CA LYS A 23 -15.78 -9.54 69.91
C LYS A 23 -14.55 -9.66 69.00
N LYS A 24 -13.34 -9.53 69.55
CA LYS A 24 -12.09 -9.70 68.80
C LYS A 24 -11.96 -11.12 68.25
N ILE A 25 -12.31 -12.13 69.05
CA ILE A 25 -12.29 -13.54 68.63
C ILE A 25 -13.28 -13.78 67.48
N ASN A 26 -14.52 -13.31 67.59
CA ASN A 26 -15.51 -13.48 66.52
C ASN A 26 -15.08 -12.80 65.22
N LYS A 27 -14.54 -11.57 65.31
CA LYS A 27 -14.00 -10.86 64.14
C LYS A 27 -12.83 -11.63 63.51
N ALA A 28 -11.95 -12.21 64.32
CA ALA A 28 -10.87 -13.05 63.81
C ALA A 28 -11.40 -14.30 63.10
N TYR A 29 -12.43 -14.96 63.64
CA TYR A 29 -13.07 -16.10 62.97
C TYR A 29 -13.73 -15.69 61.65
N GLU A 30 -14.42 -14.56 61.59
CA GLU A 30 -15.04 -14.06 60.35
C GLU A 30 -14.01 -13.83 59.24
N VAL A 31 -12.88 -13.20 59.58
CA VAL A 31 -11.80 -12.93 58.62
C VAL A 31 -11.10 -14.23 58.22
N LEU A 32 -10.82 -15.14 59.16
CA LEU A 32 -10.09 -16.38 58.89
C LEU A 32 -10.95 -17.46 58.21
N ALA A 33 -12.28 -17.44 58.40
CA ALA A 33 -13.19 -18.40 57.81
C ALA A 33 -13.39 -18.18 56.31
N ASN A 34 -13.36 -16.93 55.85
CA ASN A 34 -13.45 -16.62 54.42
C ASN A 34 -12.04 -16.62 53.79
N PRO A 35 -11.74 -17.47 52.80
CA PRO A 35 -10.41 -17.56 52.20
C PRO A 35 -9.94 -16.24 51.58
N ILE A 36 -10.85 -15.45 51.01
CA ILE A 36 -10.54 -14.16 50.38
C ILE A 36 -10.18 -13.11 51.45
N SER A 37 -10.95 -13.08 52.54
CA SER A 37 -10.69 -12.15 53.66
C SER A 37 -9.38 -12.49 54.38
N ARG A 38 -9.12 -13.78 54.59
CA ARG A 38 -7.86 -14.28 55.15
C ARG A 38 -6.67 -13.88 54.29
N GLN A 39 -6.75 -14.10 52.97
CA GLN A 39 -5.71 -13.72 52.03
C GLN A 39 -5.43 -12.21 52.07
N THR A 40 -6.48 -11.38 52.16
CA THR A 40 -6.34 -9.93 52.31
C THR A 40 -5.56 -9.56 53.56
N TYR A 41 -5.93 -10.16 54.69
CA TYR A 41 -5.27 -9.94 55.98
C TYR A 41 -3.78 -10.36 55.95
N ASP A 42 -3.49 -11.52 55.38
CA ASP A 42 -2.12 -12.02 55.24
C ASP A 42 -1.26 -11.11 54.36
N ILE A 43 -1.83 -10.56 53.28
CA ILE A 43 -1.15 -9.58 52.41
C ILE A 43 -0.87 -8.29 53.17
N GLU A 44 -1.89 -7.71 53.81
CA GLU A 44 -1.78 -6.45 54.56
C GLU A 44 -0.72 -6.54 55.68
N ASN A 45 -0.67 -7.65 56.43
CA ASN A 45 0.37 -7.85 57.45
C ASN A 45 1.77 -7.94 56.85
N ARG A 46 1.97 -8.74 55.78
CA ARG A 46 3.29 -8.89 55.13
C ARG A 46 3.83 -7.58 54.57
N ILE A 47 2.94 -6.74 54.05
CA ILE A 47 3.28 -5.40 53.56
C ILE A 47 3.79 -4.51 54.69
N ASN A 48 3.05 -4.49 55.81
CA ASN A 48 3.40 -3.66 56.97
C ASN A 48 4.75 -4.11 57.58
N ASP A 49 5.09 -5.39 57.46
CA ASP A 49 6.36 -5.96 57.92
C ASP A 49 7.54 -5.69 56.95
N GLY A 50 7.31 -5.01 55.82
CA GLY A 50 8.35 -4.61 54.88
C GLY A 50 8.99 -5.76 54.10
N GLN A 51 8.42 -6.97 54.15
CA GLN A 51 8.92 -8.12 53.40
C GLN A 51 8.36 -8.12 51.97
N THR A 52 9.20 -7.79 50.99
CA THR A 52 8.91 -7.99 49.57
C THR A 52 8.96 -9.47 49.25
N THR A 53 7.80 -10.10 49.11
CA THR A 53 7.69 -11.54 48.76
C THR A 53 8.10 -11.79 47.31
N GLN A 54 9.23 -12.47 47.12
CA GLN A 54 9.58 -13.10 45.84
C GLN A 54 8.92 -14.48 45.64
N ASP A 55 8.31 -15.08 46.67
CA ASP A 55 7.80 -16.45 46.56
C ASP A 55 6.31 -16.53 46.17
N GLN A 56 6.07 -17.37 45.17
CA GLN A 56 4.81 -17.68 44.53
C GLN A 56 3.78 -18.26 45.54
N SER A 57 2.87 -17.42 46.03
CA SER A 57 1.74 -17.89 46.84
C SER A 57 0.53 -18.16 45.96
N VAL A 58 0.51 -19.34 45.34
CA VAL A 58 -0.72 -19.93 44.79
C VAL A 58 -1.51 -20.49 45.97
N TYR A 59 -2.71 -19.98 46.22
CA TYR A 59 -3.62 -20.53 47.24
C TYR A 59 -4.60 -21.48 46.55
N GLN A 60 -4.55 -22.76 46.90
CA GLN A 60 -5.49 -23.76 46.39
C GLN A 60 -6.55 -24.01 47.45
N ASP A 61 -7.80 -23.68 47.14
CA ASP A 61 -8.91 -23.92 48.05
C ASP A 61 -9.29 -25.41 47.98
N GLU A 62 -9.00 -26.15 49.06
CA GLU A 62 -9.29 -27.57 49.18
C GLU A 62 -10.79 -27.88 49.07
N PHE A 63 -11.67 -26.94 49.44
CA PHE A 63 -13.11 -27.16 49.44
C PHE A 63 -13.73 -26.97 48.04
N THR A 64 -13.25 -26.00 47.27
CA THR A 64 -13.80 -25.69 45.93
C THR A 64 -12.93 -26.17 44.77
N GLY A 65 -11.71 -26.64 45.04
CA GLY A 65 -10.72 -27.04 44.04
C GLY A 65 -10.18 -25.89 43.20
N LYS A 66 -10.49 -24.63 43.55
CA LYS A 66 -10.07 -23.46 42.79
C LYS A 66 -8.71 -22.96 43.25
N THR A 67 -7.85 -22.63 42.28
CA THR A 67 -6.56 -21.98 42.52
C THR A 67 -6.70 -20.47 42.39
N TYR A 68 -6.33 -19.75 43.44
CA TYR A 68 -6.33 -18.29 43.51
C TYR A 68 -4.89 -17.79 43.49
N TYR A 69 -4.60 -16.86 42.57
CA TYR A 69 -3.31 -16.18 42.51
C TYR A 69 -3.34 -14.96 43.41
N GLN A 70 -2.37 -14.85 44.32
CA GLN A 70 -2.22 -13.66 45.15
C GLN A 70 -1.67 -12.49 44.32
N PRO A 71 -2.26 -11.28 44.42
CA PRO A 71 -1.69 -10.09 43.79
C PRO A 71 -0.33 -9.78 44.41
N ARG A 72 0.68 -9.53 43.56
CA ARG A 72 2.07 -9.29 43.99
C ARG A 72 2.26 -7.90 44.62
N THR A 73 1.40 -6.95 44.27
CA THR A 73 1.51 -5.55 44.69
C THR A 73 0.21 -5.08 45.33
N ILE A 74 0.33 -4.12 46.24
CA ILE A 74 -0.77 -3.42 46.91
C ILE A 74 -1.74 -2.83 45.88
N THR A 75 -1.18 -2.24 44.83
CA THR A 75 -1.93 -1.61 43.75
C THR A 75 -2.81 -2.62 43.04
N ASP A 76 -2.30 -3.82 42.73
CA ASP A 76 -3.05 -4.88 42.07
C ASP A 76 -4.19 -5.41 42.93
N PHE A 77 -3.97 -5.51 44.24
CA PHE A 77 -4.98 -5.94 45.20
C PHE A 77 -6.14 -4.94 45.26
N TYR A 78 -5.86 -3.66 45.46
CA TYR A 78 -6.92 -2.65 45.54
C TYR A 78 -7.59 -2.40 44.20
N HIS A 79 -6.87 -2.51 43.07
CA HIS A 79 -7.49 -2.43 41.74
C HIS A 79 -8.54 -3.52 41.56
N THR A 80 -8.20 -4.78 41.85
CA THR A 80 -9.12 -5.90 41.66
C THR A 80 -10.30 -5.88 42.65
N LYS A 81 -10.08 -5.48 43.90
CA LYS A 81 -11.14 -5.41 44.93
C LYS A 81 -12.21 -4.36 44.65
N TRP A 82 -11.82 -3.16 44.23
CA TRP A 82 -12.76 -2.02 44.15
C TRP A 82 -13.35 -1.79 42.76
N THR A 83 -12.65 -2.17 41.69
CA THR A 83 -13.13 -1.90 40.32
C THR A 83 -14.00 -3.01 39.75
N GLY A 84 -14.08 -4.17 40.42
CA GLY A 84 -14.71 -5.36 39.85
C GLY A 84 -14.03 -5.86 38.57
N TYR A 85 -12.84 -5.33 38.24
CA TYR A 85 -12.12 -5.68 37.03
C TYR A 85 -11.61 -7.10 37.15
N LYS A 86 -12.32 -8.03 36.51
CA LYS A 86 -11.77 -9.34 36.18
C LYS A 86 -10.66 -9.11 35.18
N LYS A 87 -9.41 -9.40 35.58
CA LYS A 87 -8.29 -9.41 34.63
C LYS A 87 -8.69 -10.33 33.47
N PRO A 88 -8.61 -9.86 32.21
CA PRO A 88 -9.07 -10.65 31.08
C PRO A 88 -8.23 -11.92 30.95
N ASP A 89 -8.78 -12.99 30.37
CA ASP A 89 -8.17 -14.33 30.33
C ASP A 89 -6.77 -14.38 29.70
N TRP A 90 -6.37 -13.33 28.97
CA TRP A 90 -5.05 -13.18 28.36
C TRP A 90 -4.02 -12.44 29.24
N TYR A 91 -4.41 -11.97 30.42
CA TYR A 91 -3.50 -11.34 31.37
C TYR A 91 -2.66 -12.41 32.08
N HIS A 92 -1.38 -12.47 31.75
CA HIS A 92 -0.42 -13.37 32.43
C HIS A 92 0.28 -12.61 33.57
N PRO A 93 0.27 -13.13 34.81
CA PRO A 93 0.83 -12.43 35.99
C PRO A 93 2.36 -12.25 35.98
N TYR A 94 3.07 -12.80 34.99
CA TYR A 94 4.52 -12.68 34.84
C TYR A 94 4.96 -11.59 33.86
N ASN A 95 4.02 -11.00 33.10
CA ASN A 95 4.34 -10.07 32.02
C ASN A 95 3.75 -8.69 32.33
N GLY A 96 4.29 -8.04 33.36
CA GLY A 96 4.15 -6.58 33.48
C GLY A 96 4.92 -5.93 32.34
N GLN A 97 4.22 -5.30 31.39
CA GLN A 97 4.80 -4.54 30.27
C GLN A 97 5.83 -5.29 29.41
N ASP A 98 5.65 -6.59 29.18
CA ASP A 98 6.47 -7.26 28.18
C ASP A 98 5.93 -6.92 26.78
N VAL A 99 6.80 -6.41 25.90
CA VAL A 99 6.52 -6.07 24.49
C VAL A 99 5.83 -7.24 23.78
N ARG A 100 6.13 -8.47 24.20
CA ARG A 100 5.50 -9.69 23.68
C ARG A 100 4.01 -9.81 24.00
N SER A 101 3.60 -9.38 25.19
CA SER A 101 2.18 -9.41 25.61
C SER A 101 1.36 -8.32 24.92
N GLU A 102 1.96 -7.14 24.69
CA GLU A 102 1.35 -6.09 23.88
C GLU A 102 1.25 -6.52 22.41
N TYR A 103 2.27 -7.18 21.87
CA TYR A 103 2.24 -7.76 20.54
C TYR A 103 1.12 -8.80 20.39
N LEU A 104 0.96 -9.71 21.37
CA LEU A 104 -0.15 -10.68 21.37
C LEU A 104 -1.52 -10.02 21.49
N TYR A 105 -1.64 -8.94 22.28
CA TYR A 105 -2.86 -8.15 22.38
C TYR A 105 -3.20 -7.45 21.06
N ARG A 106 -2.22 -6.78 20.43
CA ARG A 106 -2.38 -6.15 19.11
C ARG A 106 -2.73 -7.18 18.05
N LYS A 107 -2.07 -8.33 18.02
CA LYS A 107 -2.36 -9.45 17.12
C LYS A 107 -3.80 -9.97 17.27
N LYS A 108 -4.26 -10.16 18.50
CA LYS A 108 -5.63 -10.65 18.78
C LYS A 108 -6.71 -9.62 18.45
N LEU A 109 -6.41 -8.33 18.57
CA LEU A 109 -7.30 -7.25 18.10
C LEU A 109 -7.33 -7.16 16.58
N HIS A 110 -6.17 -7.34 15.93
CA HIS A 110 -6.06 -7.36 14.48
C HIS A 110 -6.90 -8.50 13.89
N ASP A 111 -6.75 -9.72 14.41
CA ASP A 111 -7.55 -10.89 14.01
C ASP A 111 -9.07 -10.67 14.16
N LYS A 112 -9.49 -9.83 15.11
CA LYS A 112 -10.91 -9.60 15.41
C LYS A 112 -11.57 -8.54 14.52
N TYR A 113 -10.84 -7.52 14.09
CA TYR A 113 -11.41 -6.35 13.40
C TYR A 113 -10.91 -6.17 11.96
N TRP A 114 -9.76 -6.72 11.60
CA TRP A 114 -9.19 -6.61 10.26
C TRP A 114 -8.47 -7.91 9.92
N TYR A 115 -9.15 -8.81 9.20
CA TYR A 115 -8.51 -10.03 8.70
C TYR A 115 -7.51 -9.65 7.61
N ILE A 116 -6.31 -9.24 8.03
CA ILE A 116 -5.17 -9.03 7.14
C ILE A 116 -4.52 -10.41 6.96
N PRO A 117 -4.48 -10.95 5.74
CA PRO A 117 -3.84 -12.23 5.48
C PRO A 117 -2.37 -12.21 5.90
N PRO A 118 -1.79 -13.31 6.42
CA PRO A 118 -0.39 -13.36 6.89
C PRO A 118 0.65 -12.93 5.84
N TRP A 119 0.34 -13.08 4.56
CA TRP A 119 1.24 -12.66 3.48
C TRP A 119 1.35 -11.13 3.35
N VAL A 120 0.31 -10.38 3.75
CA VAL A 120 0.35 -8.92 3.71
C VAL A 120 1.30 -8.38 4.75
N ASP A 121 1.36 -8.97 5.95
CA ASP A 121 2.33 -8.56 6.99
C ASP A 121 3.78 -8.71 6.49
N ILE A 122 4.08 -9.81 5.79
CA ILE A 122 5.40 -10.03 5.16
C ILE A 122 5.70 -8.95 4.13
N VAL A 123 4.71 -8.57 3.32
CA VAL A 123 4.87 -7.51 2.31
C VAL A 123 5.06 -6.15 2.99
N VAL A 124 4.32 -5.84 4.05
CA VAL A 124 4.46 -4.57 4.79
C VAL A 124 5.83 -4.48 5.44
N GLU A 125 6.30 -5.54 6.11
CA GLU A 125 7.63 -5.58 6.71
C GLU A 125 8.72 -5.43 5.65
N PHE A 126 8.55 -6.07 4.49
CA PHE A 126 9.45 -5.90 3.34
C PHE A 126 9.45 -4.46 2.79
N VAL A 127 8.28 -3.82 2.71
CA VAL A 127 8.13 -2.42 2.28
C VAL A 127 8.77 -1.46 3.28
N GLU A 128 8.60 -1.72 4.58
CA GLU A 128 9.22 -0.92 5.65
C GLU A 128 10.74 -1.03 5.62
N LEU A 129 11.27 -2.24 5.43
CA LEU A 129 12.70 -2.47 5.30
C LEU A 129 13.29 -1.77 4.06
N ASN A 130 12.53 -1.73 2.96
CA ASN A 130 12.96 -1.17 1.68
C ASN A 130 12.33 0.20 1.38
N ARG A 131 11.94 0.97 2.41
CA ARG A 131 11.19 2.23 2.25
C ARG A 131 11.85 3.20 1.28
N PHE A 132 13.18 3.30 1.31
CA PHE A 132 13.94 4.16 0.40
C PHE A 132 13.76 3.79 -1.07
N PHE A 133 13.82 2.49 -1.39
CA PHE A 133 13.64 2.01 -2.77
C PHE A 133 12.22 2.25 -3.28
N PHE A 134 11.20 2.12 -2.41
CA PHE A 134 9.82 2.42 -2.80
C PHE A 134 9.63 3.90 -3.13
N TYR A 135 10.23 4.81 -2.37
CA TYR A 135 10.19 6.25 -2.72
C TYR A 135 10.91 6.54 -4.04
N LEU A 136 12.06 5.90 -4.26
CA LEU A 136 12.80 6.05 -5.51
C LEU A 136 11.99 5.49 -6.70
N MET A 137 11.35 4.34 -6.53
CA MET A 137 10.48 3.73 -7.56
C MET A 137 9.26 4.59 -7.87
N LEU A 138 8.60 5.16 -6.86
CA LEU A 138 7.52 6.12 -7.04
C LEU A 138 7.98 7.40 -7.74
N PHE A 139 9.16 7.90 -7.40
CA PHE A 139 9.77 9.06 -8.05
C PHE A 139 10.03 8.79 -9.54
N PHE A 140 10.66 7.65 -9.86
CA PHE A 140 10.88 7.21 -11.24
C PHE A 140 9.58 7.00 -12.01
N ALA A 141 8.56 6.41 -11.38
CA ALA A 141 7.25 6.26 -12.01
C ALA A 141 6.61 7.63 -12.33
N GLY A 142 6.75 8.60 -11.43
CA GLY A 142 6.30 9.97 -11.67
C GLY A 142 7.02 10.64 -12.85
N ASP A 143 8.33 10.48 -12.95
CA ASP A 143 9.12 11.03 -14.06
C ASP A 143 8.83 10.34 -15.40
N LEU A 144 8.60 9.03 -15.41
CA LEU A 144 8.15 8.30 -16.60
C LEU A 144 6.78 8.78 -17.09
N ILE A 145 5.85 9.03 -16.17
CA ILE A 145 4.53 9.58 -16.52
C ILE A 145 4.67 10.98 -17.13
N ARG A 146 5.52 11.84 -16.56
CA ARG A 146 5.79 13.17 -17.12
C ARG A 146 6.39 13.08 -18.53
N LEU A 147 7.40 12.23 -18.71
CA LEU A 147 8.04 12.00 -19.99
C LEU A 147 7.05 11.49 -21.05
N TYR A 148 6.10 10.63 -20.64
CA TYR A 148 5.03 10.16 -21.52
C TYR A 148 4.10 11.29 -21.99
N PHE A 149 3.71 12.20 -21.09
CA PHE A 149 2.88 13.35 -21.46
C PHE A 149 3.64 14.31 -22.39
N ASP A 150 4.90 14.62 -22.07
CA ASP A 150 5.73 15.48 -22.93
C ASP A 150 5.90 14.89 -24.34
N TYR A 151 6.07 13.56 -24.44
CA TYR A 151 6.15 12.87 -25.72
C TYR A 151 4.84 12.99 -26.51
N ARG A 152 3.69 12.83 -25.84
CA ARG A 152 2.38 12.98 -26.46
C ARG A 152 2.16 14.40 -26.98
N ASP A 153 2.52 15.41 -26.20
CA ASP A 153 2.34 16.81 -26.58
C ASP A 153 3.22 17.19 -27.78
N LYS A 154 4.47 16.72 -27.80
CA LYS A 154 5.36 16.87 -28.98
C LYS A 154 4.75 16.24 -30.23
N LYS A 155 4.15 15.06 -30.10
CA LYS A 155 3.48 14.37 -31.23
C LYS A 155 2.27 15.15 -31.73
N VAL A 156 1.48 15.76 -30.83
CA VAL A 156 0.36 16.62 -31.20
C VAL A 156 0.86 17.84 -31.96
N GLN A 157 1.89 18.53 -31.46
CA GLN A 157 2.50 19.68 -32.13
C GLN A 157 3.05 19.32 -33.52
N GLN A 158 3.65 18.14 -33.69
CA GLN A 158 4.11 17.67 -35.00
C GLN A 158 2.96 17.46 -35.98
N MET A 159 1.85 16.87 -35.54
CA MET A 159 0.65 16.70 -36.38
C MET A 159 0.03 18.06 -36.75
N GLU A 160 -0.02 19.01 -35.80
CA GLU A 160 -0.49 20.37 -36.07
C GLU A 160 0.39 21.10 -37.09
N MET A 161 1.71 20.96 -36.99
CA MET A 161 2.65 21.53 -37.96
C MET A 161 2.50 20.90 -39.36
N GLN A 162 2.27 19.59 -39.43
CA GLN A 162 1.99 18.91 -40.70
C GLN A 162 0.69 19.41 -41.33
N LEU A 163 -0.39 19.48 -40.55
CA LEU A 163 -1.68 20.02 -41.01
C LEU A 163 -1.55 21.47 -41.50
N LEU A 164 -0.78 22.29 -40.80
CA LEU A 164 -0.50 23.67 -41.19
C LEU A 164 0.26 23.71 -42.54
N GLN A 165 1.30 22.90 -42.69
CA GLN A 165 2.08 22.82 -43.92
C GLN A 165 1.25 22.32 -45.11
N ASP A 166 0.43 21.29 -44.88
CA ASP A 166 -0.50 20.76 -45.87
C ASP A 166 -1.51 21.83 -46.29
N SER A 167 -2.05 22.61 -45.34
CA SER A 167 -2.97 23.70 -45.65
C SER A 167 -2.35 24.80 -46.52
N PHE A 168 -1.09 25.17 -46.28
CA PHE A 168 -0.37 26.12 -47.13
C PHE A 168 -0.04 25.55 -48.51
N SER A 169 0.21 24.25 -48.62
CA SER A 169 0.47 23.60 -49.90
C SER A 169 -0.78 23.57 -50.79
N LEU A 170 -1.95 23.32 -50.21
CA LEU A 170 -3.24 23.32 -50.91
C LEU A 170 -3.58 24.70 -51.46
N ASP A 171 -3.38 25.77 -50.67
CA ASP A 171 -3.58 27.15 -51.15
C ASP A 171 -2.66 27.48 -52.34
N SER A 172 -1.43 26.96 -52.35
CA SER A 172 -0.50 27.17 -53.46
C SER A 172 -0.93 26.43 -54.73
N GLU A 173 -1.42 25.19 -54.61
CA GLU A 173 -1.95 24.42 -55.73
C GLU A 173 -3.27 25.00 -56.24
N ASP A 174 -4.16 25.44 -55.36
CA ASP A 174 -5.42 26.08 -55.75
C ASP A 174 -5.18 27.44 -56.40
N SER A 175 -4.20 28.21 -55.92
CA SER A 175 -3.77 29.44 -56.59
C SER A 175 -3.22 29.16 -58.00
N GLN A 176 -2.39 28.11 -58.16
CA GLN A 176 -1.90 27.68 -59.47
C GLN A 176 -3.03 27.15 -60.37
N ARG A 177 -3.98 26.39 -59.81
CA ARG A 177 -5.16 25.89 -60.55
C ARG A 177 -6.09 27.02 -60.96
N GLN A 178 -6.29 28.03 -60.12
CA GLN A 178 -7.03 29.23 -60.48
C GLN A 178 -6.31 30.05 -61.56
N SER A 179 -4.98 30.14 -61.49
CA SER A 179 -4.17 30.76 -62.55
C SER A 179 -4.23 29.99 -63.87
N LEU A 180 -4.24 28.66 -63.83
CA LEU A 180 -4.37 27.81 -65.02
C LEU A 180 -5.79 27.86 -65.58
N MET A 181 -6.82 27.85 -64.73
CA MET A 181 -8.21 28.01 -65.14
C MET A 181 -8.45 29.37 -65.80
N SER A 182 -7.86 30.46 -65.29
CA SER A 182 -7.97 31.78 -65.92
C SER A 182 -7.22 31.87 -67.25
N LEU A 183 -6.10 31.17 -67.39
CA LEU A 183 -5.35 31.03 -68.64
C LEU A 183 -6.13 30.19 -69.68
N VAL A 184 -6.72 29.07 -69.26
CA VAL A 184 -7.56 28.24 -70.14
C VAL A 184 -8.85 28.97 -70.52
N SER A 185 -9.47 29.73 -69.61
CA SER A 185 -10.64 30.53 -69.93
C SER A 185 -10.31 31.69 -70.89
N SER A 186 -9.10 32.25 -70.82
CA SER A 186 -8.67 33.28 -71.77
C SER A 186 -8.29 32.71 -73.14
N ILE A 187 -7.86 31.44 -73.21
CA ILE A 187 -7.61 30.74 -74.48
C ILE A 187 -8.93 30.39 -75.20
N ASN A 188 -10.03 30.16 -74.46
CA ASN A 188 -11.33 29.80 -75.04
C ASN A 188 -12.22 31.00 -75.43
N ILE A 189 -11.71 32.24 -75.45
CA ILE A 189 -12.52 33.43 -75.73
C ILE A 189 -12.41 33.95 -77.16
N ASP A 190 -11.44 33.49 -77.96
CA ASP A 190 -11.30 33.95 -79.35
C ASP A 190 -11.43 32.77 -80.34
N ASP A 191 -12.63 32.19 -80.47
CA ASP A 191 -12.98 31.48 -81.72
C ASP A 191 -14.50 31.35 -81.91
N GLU A 192 -15.18 32.50 -81.89
CA GLU A 192 -16.49 32.66 -82.54
C GLU A 192 -16.24 33.26 -83.93
N ASN A 193 -15.78 32.42 -84.87
CA ASN A 193 -15.97 32.50 -86.33
C ASN A 193 -14.81 31.77 -87.01
N ASP A 194 -15.02 30.50 -87.33
CA ASP A 194 -14.95 30.05 -88.72
C ASP A 194 -15.42 28.60 -88.81
N GLU A 195 -16.50 28.42 -89.58
CA GLU A 195 -16.97 27.13 -90.03
C GLU A 195 -15.93 26.53 -90.98
N ASP A 196 -15.09 25.60 -90.51
CA ASP A 196 -14.61 24.53 -91.38
C ASP A 196 -14.20 23.29 -90.58
N ALA A 197 -14.91 22.21 -90.86
CA ALA A 197 -14.94 20.98 -90.11
C ALA A 197 -13.62 20.18 -90.24
N ILE A 198 -12.78 20.24 -89.20
CA ILE A 198 -11.87 19.14 -88.87
C ILE A 198 -12.58 18.31 -87.80
N ARG A 199 -13.12 17.16 -88.21
CA ARG A 199 -13.71 16.16 -87.30
C ARG A 199 -12.66 15.71 -86.28
N LEU A 200 -12.67 16.37 -85.13
CA LEU A 200 -12.00 15.89 -83.93
C LEU A 200 -12.61 14.54 -83.53
N PRO A 201 -11.77 13.58 -83.10
CA PRO A 201 -12.26 12.28 -82.66
C PRO A 201 -13.25 12.46 -81.51
N GLU A 202 -14.35 11.71 -81.57
CA GLU A 202 -15.48 11.79 -80.66
C GLU A 202 -15.01 11.81 -79.20
N ASP A 203 -15.68 12.63 -78.38
CA ASP A 203 -15.35 12.92 -76.96
C ASP A 203 -15.01 11.68 -76.11
N LYS A 204 -15.49 10.50 -76.52
CA LYS A 204 -15.24 9.23 -75.87
C LYS A 204 -13.77 8.77 -75.97
N GLU A 205 -13.13 8.91 -77.14
CA GLU A 205 -11.72 8.51 -77.32
C GLU A 205 -10.79 9.45 -76.53
N ARG A 206 -11.13 10.74 -76.46
CA ARG A 206 -10.38 11.71 -75.67
C ARG A 206 -10.50 11.45 -74.17
N GLN A 207 -11.69 11.06 -73.70
CA GLN A 207 -11.89 10.65 -72.31
C GLN A 207 -11.15 9.35 -71.99
N GLU A 208 -11.08 8.41 -72.92
CA GLU A 208 -10.31 7.16 -72.74
C GLU A 208 -8.80 7.43 -72.70
N MET A 209 -8.27 8.28 -73.58
CA MET A 209 -6.86 8.72 -73.53
C MET A 209 -6.52 9.43 -72.22
N LEU A 210 -7.41 10.31 -71.71
CA LEU A 210 -7.19 10.99 -70.44
C LEU A 210 -7.25 10.02 -69.25
N LYS A 211 -8.16 9.05 -69.25
CA LYS A 211 -8.22 8.00 -68.22
C LYS A 211 -6.98 7.12 -68.24
N GLN A 212 -6.48 6.79 -69.43
CA GLN A 212 -5.27 6.00 -69.60
C GLN A 212 -4.03 6.77 -69.10
N ALA A 213 -3.87 8.04 -69.51
CA ALA A 213 -2.78 8.89 -69.02
C ALA A 213 -2.81 9.08 -67.50
N LEU A 214 -4.01 9.21 -66.90
CA LEU A 214 -4.16 9.30 -65.44
C LEU A 214 -3.74 8.00 -64.74
N ASN A 215 -4.14 6.84 -65.28
CA ASN A 215 -3.74 5.54 -64.73
C ASN A 215 -2.24 5.31 -64.83
N ASP A 216 -1.62 5.69 -65.95
CA ASP A 216 -0.17 5.57 -66.14
C ASP A 216 0.59 6.44 -65.12
N TYR A 217 0.13 7.68 -64.90
CA TYR A 217 0.70 8.57 -63.88
C TYR A 217 0.56 8.01 -62.44
N ILE A 218 -0.61 7.45 -62.10
CA ILE A 218 -0.83 6.83 -60.78
C ILE A 218 0.13 5.64 -60.59
N ASN A 219 0.29 4.80 -61.61
CA ASN A 219 1.18 3.63 -61.55
C ASN A 219 2.65 4.04 -61.41
N GLU A 220 3.08 5.08 -62.12
CA GLU A 220 4.43 5.64 -61.99
C GLU A 220 4.70 6.16 -60.57
N ARG A 221 3.74 6.89 -59.98
CA ARG A 221 3.85 7.40 -58.61
C ARG A 221 3.89 6.30 -57.55
N VAL A 222 3.06 5.27 -57.68
CA VAL A 222 3.06 4.12 -56.76
C VAL A 222 4.38 3.36 -56.81
N SER A 223 4.95 3.20 -58.01
CA SER A 223 6.27 2.60 -58.22
C SER A 223 7.41 3.42 -57.58
N ALA A 224 7.35 4.76 -57.68
CA ALA A 224 8.33 5.63 -57.05
C ALA A 224 8.29 5.54 -55.52
N ILE A 225 7.10 5.50 -54.91
CA ILE A 225 6.92 5.40 -53.46
C ILE A 225 7.42 4.05 -52.93
N SER A 226 7.14 2.95 -53.63
CA SER A 226 7.60 1.62 -53.19
C SER A 226 9.13 1.52 -53.20
N LYS A 227 9.78 2.13 -54.19
CA LYS A 227 11.24 2.21 -54.27
C LYS A 227 11.85 3.01 -53.11
N MET A 228 11.29 4.18 -52.80
CA MET A 228 11.75 5.00 -51.66
C MET A 228 11.64 4.26 -50.32
N LYS A 229 10.59 3.44 -50.16
CA LYS A 229 10.41 2.64 -48.93
C LYS A 229 11.46 1.53 -48.80
N GLN A 230 11.80 0.86 -49.91
CA GLN A 230 12.88 -0.13 -49.91
C GLN A 230 14.24 0.49 -49.56
N ASP A 231 14.52 1.67 -50.09
CA ASP A 231 15.78 2.38 -49.80
C ASP A 231 15.87 2.79 -48.32
N GLN A 232 14.75 3.16 -47.68
CA GLN A 232 14.70 3.44 -46.24
C GLN A 232 14.89 2.19 -45.37
N GLU A 233 14.33 1.05 -45.76
CA GLU A 233 14.50 -0.20 -45.00
C GLU A 233 15.94 -0.70 -45.06
N GLN A 234 16.63 -0.54 -46.20
CA GLN A 234 18.06 -0.85 -46.31
C GLN A 234 18.93 0.09 -45.46
N SER A 235 18.65 1.40 -45.46
CA SER A 235 19.42 2.35 -44.63
C SER A 235 19.31 2.08 -43.12
N ASN A 236 18.18 1.54 -42.63
CA ASN A 236 18.00 1.23 -41.22
C ASN A 236 18.68 -0.07 -40.79
N GLN A 237 18.98 -0.98 -41.74
CA GLN A 237 19.60 -2.26 -41.43
C GLN A 237 21.13 -2.15 -41.27
N ASP A 238 21.75 -1.15 -41.90
CA ASP A 238 23.19 -0.89 -41.80
C ASP A 238 23.59 -0.17 -40.49
N ASP A 239 22.67 0.51 -39.80
CA ASP A 239 22.96 1.29 -38.59
C ASP A 239 22.85 0.47 -37.28
N VAL A 240 22.23 -0.70 -37.31
CA VAL A 240 22.04 -1.57 -36.12
C VAL A 240 23.22 -2.54 -35.90
N GLY A 241 24.22 -2.54 -36.79
CA GLY A 241 25.37 -3.46 -36.75
C GLY A 241 26.58 -3.04 -35.90
N SER A 242 26.58 -1.85 -35.28
CA SER A 242 27.80 -1.27 -34.66
C SER A 242 27.73 -0.98 -33.15
N GLU A 243 26.75 -1.47 -32.40
CA GLU A 243 26.78 -1.39 -30.93
C GLU A 243 27.38 -2.66 -30.32
N ASN A 244 28.72 -2.70 -30.40
CA ASN A 244 29.57 -3.72 -29.79
C ASN A 244 29.46 -3.68 -28.26
N THR A 245 29.06 -4.82 -27.69
CA THR A 245 28.83 -5.06 -26.27
C THR A 245 30.11 -4.91 -25.43
N ASN A 246 30.31 -3.77 -24.77
CA ASN A 246 31.25 -3.65 -23.65
C ASN A 246 30.55 -4.03 -22.35
N SER A 247 30.49 -5.34 -22.07
CA SER A 247 30.07 -5.87 -20.77
C SER A 247 31.16 -5.59 -19.73
N ILE A 248 30.97 -4.55 -18.91
CA ILE A 248 31.81 -4.24 -17.75
C ILE A 248 31.54 -5.29 -16.67
N ASN A 249 32.50 -6.20 -16.49
CA ASN A 249 32.50 -7.22 -15.45
C ASN A 249 33.00 -6.61 -14.14
N LEU A 250 32.08 -6.09 -13.31
CA LEU A 250 32.39 -5.60 -11.96
C LEU A 250 32.42 -6.78 -10.98
N GLY A 251 33.60 -7.37 -10.82
CA GLY A 251 33.88 -8.37 -9.80
C GLY A 251 33.86 -7.73 -8.40
N ILE A 252 32.76 -7.90 -7.67
CA ILE A 252 32.67 -7.53 -6.25
C ILE A 252 33.22 -8.70 -5.42
N ASN A 253 34.43 -8.53 -4.90
CA ASN A 253 35.08 -9.45 -3.97
C ASN A 253 34.61 -9.14 -2.54
N ILE A 254 33.76 -10.00 -1.97
CA ILE A 254 33.26 -9.87 -0.60
C ILE A 254 34.11 -10.75 0.31
N GLN A 255 34.87 -10.13 1.21
CA GLN A 255 35.71 -10.77 2.20
C GLN A 255 34.90 -10.95 3.51
N PRO A 256 34.81 -12.15 4.11
CA PRO A 256 34.05 -12.37 5.33
C PRO A 256 34.81 -11.84 6.55
N ALA A 257 34.16 -10.97 7.32
CA ALA A 257 34.66 -10.47 8.60
C ALA A 257 34.56 -11.58 9.67
N ALA A 258 35.68 -11.82 10.35
CA ALA A 258 35.78 -12.76 11.47
C ALA A 258 35.05 -12.21 12.71
N ALA A 259 34.28 -13.09 13.36
CA ALA A 259 33.61 -12.82 14.63
C ALA A 259 34.62 -12.81 15.80
N ILE A 260 34.42 -11.86 16.73
CA ILE A 260 34.97 -11.85 18.09
C ILE A 260 33.78 -11.92 19.04
#